data_AF-A0A9D2W5D1-F1
#
_entry.id   AF-A0A9D2W5D1-F1
#
_cell.length_a   1.000
_cell.length_b   1.000
_cell.length_c   1.000
_cell.angle_alpha   90.00
_cell.angle_beta   90.00
_cell.angle_gamma   90.00
#
_symmetry.space_group_name_H-M   'P 1'
#
loop_
_entity.id
_entity.type
_entity.pdbx_description
1 polymer ?
#
loop_
_entity_poly.entity_id
_entity_poly.type
_entity_poly.pdbx_seq_one_letter_code
_entity_poly.pdbx_strand_id
1 'polypeptide(L)'
;MSKEYYKKKIIDLRAALDKEKEAKKKDNAHYSDMIKKASTPSSKALYRKNKVDKTAYHDNKIESLKRQIENAKEMLKREKK
;
A
#
# COMPACT_ATOMS: atom_id res chain seq x y z
N MET A 1 -9.75 21.61 13.13
CA MET A 1 -8.69 20.62 13.47
C MET A 1 -7.38 21.37 13.42
N SER A 2 -6.47 21.25 14.38
CA SER A 2 -5.30 22.16 14.41
C SER A 2 -4.35 21.94 13.22
N LYS A 3 -3.62 23.00 12.84
CA LYS A 3 -2.52 22.94 11.86
C LYS A 3 -1.50 21.85 12.18
N GLU A 4 -1.19 21.65 13.46
CA GLU A 4 -0.26 20.62 13.95
C GLU A 4 -0.79 19.21 13.71
N TYR A 5 -2.10 18.98 13.89
CA TYR A 5 -2.74 17.70 13.58
C TYR A 5 -2.50 17.29 12.12
N TYR A 6 -2.76 18.19 11.17
CA TYR A 6 -2.62 17.86 9.74
C TYR A 6 -1.16 17.64 9.33
N LYS A 7 -0.21 18.39 9.91
CA LYS A 7 1.23 18.14 9.68
C LYS A 7 1.63 16.73 10.14
N LYS A 8 1.27 16.35 11.36
CA LYS A 8 1.55 15.00 11.89
C LYS A 8 0.90 13.92 11.03
N LYS A 9 -0.37 14.11 10.67
CA LYS A 9 -1.11 13.19 9.81
C LYS A 9 -0.45 12.96 8.45
N ILE A 10 0.09 14.01 7.81
CA ILE A 10 0.80 13.87 6.53
C ILE A 10 2.08 13.02 6.69
N ILE A 11 2.82 13.19 7.79
CA ILE A 11 4.02 12.39 8.08
C ILE A 11 3.63 10.92 8.28
N ASP A 12 2.62 10.66 9.10
CA ASP A 12 2.15 9.30 9.37
C ASP A 12 1.64 8.60 8.10
N LEU A 13 0.87 9.32 7.27
CA LEU A 13 0.38 8.80 5.98
C LEU A 13 1.51 8.51 4.99
N ARG A 14 2.57 9.32 4.97
CA ARG A 14 3.77 9.05 4.15
C ARG A 14 4.51 7.82 4.63
N ALA A 15 4.71 7.68 5.94
CA ALA A 15 5.31 6.47 6.51
C ALA A 15 4.49 5.21 6.20
N ALA A 16 3.16 5.31 6.29
CA ALA A 16 2.26 4.23 5.90
C ALA A 16 2.35 3.88 4.41
N LEU A 17 2.45 4.89 3.53
CA LEU A 17 2.62 4.70 2.09
C LEU A 17 3.91 3.95 1.76
N ASP A 18 5.02 4.32 2.38
CA ASP A 18 6.29 3.66 2.12
C ASP A 18 6.32 2.24 2.69
N LYS A 19 5.73 2.03 3.87
CA LYS A 19 5.51 0.68 4.42
C LYS A 19 4.66 -0.19 3.48
N GLU A 20 3.62 0.36 2.87
CA GLU A 20 2.76 -0.37 1.94
C GLU A 20 3.49 -0.75 0.65
N LYS A 21 4.35 0.13 0.12
CA LYS A 21 5.20 -0.20 -1.05
C LYS A 21 6.18 -1.33 -0.74
N GLU A 22 6.80 -1.31 0.44
CA GLU A 22 7.70 -2.38 0.86
C GLU A 22 6.95 -3.69 1.10
N ALA A 23 5.75 -3.64 1.68
CA ALA A 23 4.87 -4.80 1.81
C ALA A 23 4.53 -5.40 0.43
N LYS A 24 4.17 -4.56 -0.54
CA LYS A 24 3.91 -5.00 -1.92
C LYS A 24 5.11 -5.75 -2.52
N LYS A 25 6.32 -5.24 -2.34
CA LYS A 25 7.56 -5.90 -2.82
C LYS A 25 7.76 -7.26 -2.15
N LYS A 26 7.60 -7.31 -0.83
CA LYS A 26 7.76 -8.53 -0.03
C LYS A 26 6.74 -9.61 -0.42
N ASP A 27 5.47 -9.26 -0.54
CA ASP A 27 4.42 -10.21 -0.92
C ASP A 27 4.61 -10.72 -2.35
N ASN A 28 5.00 -9.84 -3.29
CA ASN A 28 5.28 -10.24 -4.66
C ASN A 28 6.45 -11.25 -4.73
N ALA A 29 7.54 -10.99 -4.00
CA ALA A 29 8.66 -11.92 -3.90
C ALA A 29 8.23 -13.24 -3.26
N HIS A 30 7.50 -13.17 -2.14
CA HIS A 30 7.01 -14.33 -1.41
C HIS A 30 6.17 -15.26 -2.30
N TYR A 31 5.13 -14.76 -2.96
CA TYR A 31 4.31 -15.59 -3.85
C TYR A 31 5.09 -16.09 -5.06
N SER A 32 6.06 -15.33 -5.58
CA SER A 32 6.93 -15.80 -6.65
C SER A 32 7.76 -17.01 -6.23
N ASP A 33 8.29 -17.00 -5.01
CA ASP A 33 9.04 -18.13 -4.47
C ASP A 33 8.14 -19.32 -4.15
N MET A 34 6.92 -19.10 -3.68
CA MET A 34 5.93 -20.17 -3.51
C MET A 34 5.61 -20.84 -4.84
N ILE A 35 5.42 -20.07 -5.92
CA ILE A 35 5.17 -20.61 -7.27
C ILE A 35 6.35 -21.48 -7.75
N LYS A 36 7.58 -21.04 -7.49
CA LYS A 36 8.80 -21.81 -7.84
C LYS A 36 8.90 -23.12 -7.06
N LYS A 37 8.62 -23.09 -5.76
CA LYS A 37 8.73 -24.25 -4.85
C LYS A 37 7.56 -25.23 -4.94
N ALA A 38 6.40 -24.78 -5.38
CA ALA A 38 5.21 -25.63 -5.50
C ALA A 38 5.46 -26.81 -6.45
N SER A 39 5.09 -28.02 -6.02
CA SER A 39 5.29 -29.25 -6.80
C SER A 39 4.09 -29.63 -7.67
N THR A 40 2.88 -29.13 -7.36
CA THR A 40 1.66 -29.47 -8.11
C THR A 40 1.18 -28.31 -8.99
N PRO A 41 0.55 -28.60 -10.14
CA PRO A 41 -0.05 -27.57 -11.00
C PRO A 41 -1.12 -26.73 -10.30
N SER A 42 -1.96 -27.36 -9.47
CA SER A 42 -3.02 -26.67 -8.72
C SER A 42 -2.47 -25.64 -7.74
N SER A 43 -1.46 -26.00 -6.95
CA SER A 43 -0.81 -25.07 -6.02
C SER A 43 -0.14 -23.90 -6.76
N LYS A 44 0.50 -24.16 -7.90
CA LYS A 44 1.08 -23.09 -8.74
C LYS A 44 0.01 -22.14 -9.26
N ALA A 45 -1.14 -22.65 -9.71
CA ALA A 45 -2.25 -21.83 -10.17
C ALA A 45 -2.82 -20.96 -9.04
N LEU A 46 -3.02 -21.55 -7.85
CA LEU A 46 -3.48 -20.82 -6.67
C LEU A 46 -2.52 -19.68 -6.27
N TYR A 47 -1.22 -19.95 -6.20
CA TYR A 47 -0.25 -18.92 -5.82
C TYR A 47 -0.12 -17.81 -6.87
N ARG A 48 -0.26 -18.12 -8.17
CA ARG A 48 -0.33 -17.09 -9.22
C ARG A 48 -1.54 -16.18 -9.04
N LYS A 49 -2.72 -16.76 -8.75
CA LYS A 49 -3.93 -15.99 -8.45
C LYS A 49 -3.72 -15.09 -7.23
N ASN A 50 -3.26 -15.67 -6.11
CA ASN A 50 -3.02 -14.92 -4.88
C ASN A 50 -2.02 -13.78 -5.07
N LYS A 51 -0.96 -14.00 -5.88
CA LYS A 51 0.00 -12.95 -6.24
C LYS A 51 -0.68 -11.76 -6.92
N VAL A 52 -1.55 -12.02 -7.90
CA VAL A 52 -2.30 -10.98 -8.63
C VAL A 52 -3.25 -10.26 -7.69
N ASP A 53 -4.07 -11.02 -6.94
CA ASP A 53 -5.05 -10.46 -6.01
C ASP A 53 -4.39 -9.58 -4.93
N LYS A 54 -3.25 -10.03 -4.38
CA LYS A 54 -2.51 -9.21 -3.41
C LYS A 54 -1.85 -7.99 -4.02
N THR A 55 -1.31 -8.11 -5.23
CA THR A 55 -0.75 -6.96 -5.94
C THR A 55 -1.83 -5.88 -6.15
N ALA A 56 -3.03 -6.26 -6.60
CA ALA A 56 -4.15 -5.36 -6.78
C ALA A 56 -4.62 -4.73 -5.44
N TYR A 57 -4.66 -5.50 -4.36
CA TYR A 57 -4.95 -4.98 -3.02
C TYR A 57 -3.97 -3.88 -2.60
N HIS A 58 -2.67 -4.13 -2.75
CA HIS A 58 -1.64 -3.14 -2.41
C HIS A 58 -1.73 -1.88 -3.27
N ASP A 59 -2.03 -2.03 -4.57
CA ASP A 59 -2.20 -0.89 -5.47
C ASP A 59 -3.38 0.00 -5.07
N ASN A 60 -4.54 -0.59 -4.78
CA ASN A 60 -5.69 0.15 -4.26
C ASN A 60 -5.38 0.88 -2.95
N LYS A 61 -4.62 0.24 -2.06
CA LYS A 61 -4.24 0.84 -0.78
C LYS A 61 -3.22 1.98 -0.93
N ILE A 62 -2.25 1.84 -1.83
CA ILE A 62 -1.31 2.89 -2.21
C ILE A 62 -2.06 4.10 -2.77
N GLU A 63 -3.02 3.88 -3.66
CA GLU A 63 -3.84 4.97 -4.21
C GLU A 63 -4.68 5.67 -3.14
N SER A 64 -5.31 4.90 -2.25
CA SER A 64 -6.06 5.46 -1.11
C SER A 64 -5.16 6.33 -0.22
N LEU A 65 -3.97 5.85 0.13
CA LEU A 65 -3.00 6.61 0.93
C LEU A 65 -2.55 7.90 0.22
N LYS A 66 -2.29 7.86 -1.08
CA LYS A 66 -1.99 9.06 -1.87
C LYS A 66 -3.13 10.08 -1.81
N ARG A 67 -4.38 9.64 -2.02
CA ARG A 67 -5.56 10.53 -1.93
C ARG A 67 -5.71 11.13 -0.53
N GLN A 68 -5.49 10.34 0.52
CA GLN A 68 -5.53 10.85 1.90
C GLN A 68 -4.45 11.88 2.18
N ILE A 69 -3.24 11.72 1.62
CA ILE A 69 -2.15 12.70 1.73
C ILE A 69 -2.56 14.02 1.05
N GLU A 70 -3.10 13.96 -0.17
CA GLU A 70 -3.55 15.17 -0.88
C GLU A 70 -4.67 15.89 -0.12
N ASN A 71 -5.68 15.16 0.34
CA ASN A 71 -6.75 15.74 1.17
C ASN A 71 -6.20 16.39 2.44
N ALA A 72 -5.24 15.76 3.12
CA ALA A 72 -4.62 16.32 4.31
C ALA A 72 -3.81 17.59 4.01
N LYS A 73 -3.13 17.65 2.86
CA LYS A 73 -2.44 18.87 2.40
C LYS A 73 -3.42 20.00 2.10
N GLU A 74 -4.54 19.70 1.44
CA GLU A 74 -5.58 20.70 1.15
C GLU A 74 -6.17 21.28 2.43
N MET A 75 -6.50 20.44 3.40
CA MET A 75 -7.00 20.88 4.70
C MET A 75 -5.96 21.74 5.44
N LEU A 76 -4.69 21.33 5.43
CA LEU A 76 -3.60 22.13 6.00
C LEU A 76 -3.47 23.50 5.31
N LYS A 77 -3.74 23.60 4.00
CA LYS A 77 -3.73 24.86 3.26
C LYS A 77 -4.92 25.75 3.65
N ARG A 78 -6.10 25.18 3.89
CA ARG A 78 -7.28 25.90 4.36
C ARG A 78 -7.10 26.45 5.77
N GLU A 79 -6.52 25.67 6.67
CA GLU A 79 -6.21 26.09 8.06
C GLU A 79 -5.03 27.09 8.15
N LYS A 80 -4.34 27.37 7.02
CA LYS A 80 -3.31 28.41 6.93
C LYS A 80 -3.84 29.74 6.40
N LYS A 81 -5.04 29.76 5.81
CA LYS A 81 -5.73 30.98 5.39
C LYS A 81 -6.48 31.55 6.59
#